data_AF-A0A842SQ16-F1
#
_entry.id   AF-A0A842SQ16-F1
#
_cell.length_a   1.000
_cell.length_b   1.000
_cell.length_c   1.000
_cell.angle_alpha   90.00
_cell.angle_beta   90.00
_cell.angle_gamma   90.00
#
_symmetry.space_group_name_H-M   'P 1'
#
loop_
_entity.id
_entity.type
_entity.pdbx_description
1 polymer ?
#
loop_
_entity_poly.entity_id
_entity_poly.type
_entity_poly.pdbx_seq_one_letter_code
_entity_poly.pdbx_strand_id
1 'polypeptide(L)'
;MVIFRKEKAEAGFSGTVIDLESVGDFDDSYFSSDPRRYAFHRATILGYLADGVLVQYCAEGMDEIPLLVDIINDVTPSLDPPFYALNCHFERGVYLNTCSLVPRPLFDVRGMNLLGSKWVIRGRLGIPKYDDPFDGDGYRCKEEWKKGNYPDCLKHNRACLLIERDILLHNRTKL
;
A
#
# COMPACT_ATOMS: atom_id res chain seq x y z
N MET A 1 -9.82 13.02 -12.65
CA MET A 1 -10.04 11.61 -13.02
C MET A 1 -9.32 10.70 -12.03
N VAL A 2 -9.79 9.46 -11.87
CA VAL A 2 -9.02 8.38 -11.21
C VAL A 2 -8.46 7.45 -12.29
N ILE A 3 -7.13 7.31 -12.34
CA ILE A 3 -6.45 6.37 -13.23
C ILE A 3 -6.69 4.96 -12.70
N PHE A 4 -7.14 4.05 -13.56
CA PHE A 4 -7.27 2.62 -13.28
C PHE A 4 -6.21 1.81 -14.02
N ARG A 5 -5.54 0.89 -13.32
CA ARG A 5 -4.67 -0.13 -13.92
C ARG A 5 -5.00 -1.51 -13.38
N LYS A 6 -4.84 -2.51 -14.26
CA LYS A 6 -5.03 -3.92 -13.94
C LYS A 6 -4.04 -4.76 -14.70
N GLU A 7 -3.38 -5.69 -14.02
CA GLU A 7 -2.48 -6.65 -14.64
C GLU A 7 -2.60 -8.03 -13.99
N LYS A 8 -2.14 -9.06 -14.71
CA LYS A 8 -1.94 -10.38 -14.12
C LYS A 8 -0.68 -10.37 -13.27
N ALA A 9 -0.78 -10.88 -12.06
CA ALA A 9 0.35 -11.05 -11.16
C ALA A 9 0.05 -12.24 -10.26
N GLU A 10 0.80 -13.33 -10.39
CA GLU A 10 0.58 -14.51 -9.55
C GLU A 10 0.69 -14.14 -8.06
N ALA A 11 -0.29 -14.55 -7.28
CA ALA A 11 -0.34 -14.29 -5.85
C ALA A 11 0.43 -15.39 -5.08
N GLY A 12 0.06 -16.66 -5.26
CA GLY A 12 0.69 -17.79 -4.54
C GLY A 12 0.28 -17.93 -3.07
N PHE A 13 -0.71 -17.17 -2.61
CA PHE A 13 -1.26 -17.21 -1.25
C PHE A 13 -2.77 -16.93 -1.27
N SER A 14 -3.46 -17.24 -0.17
CA SER A 14 -4.86 -16.86 0.06
C SER A 14 -4.97 -15.53 0.81
N GLY A 15 -5.94 -14.69 0.43
CA GLY A 15 -6.16 -13.35 0.96
C GLY A 15 -5.71 -12.26 -0.02
N THR A 16 -5.55 -11.04 0.49
CA THR A 16 -5.27 -9.85 -0.33
C THR A 16 -4.10 -9.06 0.22
N VAL A 17 -3.11 -8.73 -0.62
CA VAL A 17 -2.07 -7.72 -0.27
C VAL A 17 -2.59 -6.36 -0.69
N ILE A 18 -2.47 -5.35 0.18
CA ILE A 18 -2.90 -3.98 -0.07
C ILE A 18 -1.75 -3.01 0.21
N ASP A 19 -1.70 -1.92 -0.53
CA ASP A 19 -0.72 -0.85 -0.34
C ASP A 19 -1.40 0.49 -0.65
N LEU A 20 -1.17 1.48 0.21
CA LEU A 20 -1.70 2.84 0.05
C LEU A 20 -0.54 3.82 -0.11
N GLU A 21 -0.61 4.65 -1.14
CA GLU A 21 0.15 5.90 -1.18
C GLU A 21 -0.70 7.04 -0.62
N SER A 22 -0.07 8.02 0.02
CA SER A 22 -0.79 9.16 0.59
C SER A 22 -0.03 10.46 0.47
N VAL A 23 -0.78 11.56 0.51
CA VAL A 23 -0.27 12.90 0.74
C VAL A 23 -0.73 13.40 2.10
N GLY A 24 -0.02 14.39 2.63
CA GLY A 24 -0.23 14.91 3.98
C GLY A 24 1.04 14.80 4.81
N ASP A 25 0.99 15.40 5.98
CA ASP A 25 2.08 15.40 6.95
C ASP A 25 1.62 14.71 8.23
N PHE A 26 2.58 14.14 8.96
CA PHE A 26 2.33 13.54 10.25
C PHE A 26 2.04 14.63 11.29
N ASP A 27 1.05 14.38 12.15
CA ASP A 27 0.88 15.19 13.35
C ASP A 27 1.83 14.68 14.45
N ASP A 28 3.01 15.29 14.52
CA ASP A 28 4.08 14.94 15.46
C ASP A 28 3.74 15.26 16.94
N SER A 29 2.56 15.81 17.23
CA SER A 29 2.05 15.89 18.61
C SER A 29 1.61 14.54 19.16
N TYR A 30 1.39 13.55 18.29
CA TYR A 30 1.02 12.18 18.67
C TYR A 30 2.18 11.19 18.55
N PHE A 31 2.17 10.17 19.41
CA PHE A 31 3.14 9.05 19.32
C PHE A 31 3.02 8.32 17.98
N SER A 32 4.11 7.70 17.53
CA SER A 32 4.18 7.02 16.23
C SER A 32 3.20 5.86 16.05
N SER A 33 2.69 5.29 17.15
CA SER A 33 1.68 4.22 17.14
C SER A 33 0.24 4.73 17.20
N ASP A 34 0.02 6.02 17.40
CA ASP A 34 -1.32 6.61 17.53
C ASP A 34 -1.91 6.88 16.15
N PRO A 35 -3.10 6.34 15.82
CA PRO A 35 -3.72 6.56 14.52
C PRO A 35 -4.07 8.03 14.25
N ARG A 36 -4.18 8.89 15.27
CA ARG A 36 -4.44 10.33 15.09
C ARG A 36 -3.26 11.06 14.44
N ARG A 37 -2.06 10.48 14.49
CA ARG A 37 -0.87 10.99 13.77
C ARG A 37 -1.11 11.12 12.26
N TYR A 38 -2.06 10.35 11.72
CA TYR A 38 -2.39 10.29 10.29
C TYR A 38 -3.60 11.17 9.91
N ALA A 39 -4.08 12.04 10.81
CA ALA A 39 -5.30 12.84 10.58
C ALA A 39 -5.26 13.73 9.32
N PHE A 40 -4.07 14.18 8.93
CA PHE A 40 -3.86 15.00 7.72
C PHE A 40 -3.48 14.19 6.48
N HIS A 41 -3.30 12.88 6.62
CA HIS A 41 -3.05 12.01 5.47
C HIS A 41 -4.31 11.81 4.65
N ARG A 42 -4.14 11.73 3.33
CA ARG A 42 -5.18 11.42 2.36
C ARG A 42 -4.63 10.41 1.37
N ALA A 43 -5.34 9.31 1.17
CA ALA A 43 -4.99 8.30 0.18
C ALA A 43 -4.98 8.92 -1.22
N THR A 44 -3.94 8.65 -2.00
CA THR A 44 -3.79 9.10 -3.39
C THR A 44 -3.67 7.94 -4.36
N ILE A 45 -3.23 6.77 -3.89
CA ILE A 45 -3.23 5.53 -4.65
C ILE A 45 -3.72 4.40 -3.72
N LEU A 46 -4.66 3.60 -4.23
CA LEU A 46 -4.94 2.26 -3.71
C LEU A 46 -4.37 1.24 -4.68
N GLY A 47 -3.50 0.38 -4.17
CA GLY A 47 -3.07 -0.83 -4.84
C GLY A 47 -3.53 -2.06 -4.07
N TYR A 48 -3.93 -3.11 -4.79
CA TYR A 48 -4.10 -4.43 -4.18
C TYR A 48 -3.74 -5.57 -5.14
N LEU A 49 -3.36 -6.70 -4.55
CA LEU A 49 -3.11 -7.97 -5.22
C LEU A 49 -4.01 -9.05 -4.60
N ALA A 50 -4.97 -9.53 -5.38
CA ALA A 50 -5.92 -10.57 -5.00
C ALA A 50 -6.16 -11.51 -6.19
N ASP A 51 -6.32 -12.81 -5.93
CA ASP A 51 -6.68 -13.82 -6.94
C ASP A 51 -5.86 -13.74 -8.25
N GLY A 52 -4.54 -13.59 -8.13
CA GLY A 52 -3.66 -13.54 -9.29
C GLY A 52 -3.74 -12.24 -10.13
N VAL A 53 -4.38 -11.20 -9.59
CA VAL A 53 -4.60 -9.91 -10.26
C VAL A 53 -4.11 -8.78 -9.37
N LEU A 54 -3.27 -7.92 -9.94
CA LEU A 54 -2.88 -6.64 -9.34
C LEU A 54 -3.76 -5.53 -9.93
N VAL A 55 -4.37 -4.73 -9.08
CA VAL A 55 -5.23 -3.60 -9.44
C VAL A 55 -4.75 -2.35 -8.73
N GLN A 56 -4.79 -1.22 -9.44
CA GLN A 56 -4.44 0.09 -8.89
C GLN A 56 -5.46 1.14 -9.29
N TYR A 57 -5.76 2.04 -8.36
CA TYR A 57 -6.53 3.26 -8.55
C TYR A 57 -5.68 4.44 -8.07
N CYS A 58 -5.52 5.48 -8.88
CA CYS A 58 -4.74 6.67 -8.54
C CYS A 58 -5.57 7.93 -8.80
N ALA A 59 -5.76 8.76 -7.78
CA ALA A 59 -6.37 10.07 -7.94
C ALA A 59 -5.42 11.00 -8.71
N GLU A 60 -5.90 11.67 -9.75
CA GLU A 60 -5.14 12.72 -10.44
C GLU A 60 -5.37 14.07 -9.75
N GLY A 61 -4.57 14.34 -8.72
CA GLY A 61 -4.64 15.60 -7.99
C GLY A 61 -5.64 15.57 -6.83
N MET A 62 -5.65 16.67 -6.06
CA MET A 62 -6.35 16.74 -4.77
C MET A 62 -7.87 16.65 -4.92
N ASP A 63 -8.43 17.19 -6.00
CA ASP A 63 -9.88 17.24 -6.25
C ASP A 63 -10.49 15.85 -6.50
N GLU A 64 -9.66 14.86 -6.84
CA GLU A 64 -10.06 13.50 -7.19
C GLU A 64 -9.92 12.52 -6.02
N ILE A 65 -9.31 12.96 -4.91
CA ILE A 65 -9.17 12.15 -3.70
C ILE A 65 -10.53 11.68 -3.16
N PRO A 66 -11.60 12.50 -3.09
CA PRO A 66 -12.91 12.03 -2.65
C PRO A 66 -13.43 10.86 -3.48
N LEU A 67 -13.28 10.93 -4.81
CA LEU A 67 -13.70 9.85 -5.72
C LEU A 67 -12.86 8.58 -5.49
N LEU A 68 -11.56 8.70 -5.25
CA LEU A 68 -10.74 7.55 -4.88
C LEU A 68 -11.19 6.93 -3.54
N VAL A 69 -11.57 7.74 -2.56
CA VAL A 69 -12.10 7.26 -1.27
C VAL A 69 -13.39 6.47 -1.46
N ASP A 70 -14.30 6.94 -2.30
CA ASP A 70 -15.52 6.21 -2.64
C ASP A 70 -15.18 4.85 -3.28
N ILE A 71 -14.25 4.82 -4.24
CA ILE A 71 -13.75 3.58 -4.85
C ILE A 71 -13.14 2.64 -3.80
N ILE A 72 -12.34 3.15 -2.87
CA ILE A 72 -11.73 2.33 -1.79
C ILE A 72 -12.84 1.71 -0.93
N ASN A 73 -13.84 2.49 -0.55
CA ASN A 73 -14.96 2.03 0.28
C ASN A 73 -15.83 0.99 -0.45
N ASP A 74 -16.00 1.10 -1.76
CA ASP A 74 -16.78 0.16 -2.57
C ASP A 74 -16.01 -1.14 -2.86
N VAL A 75 -14.71 -1.04 -3.15
CA VAL A 75 -13.89 -2.20 -3.53
C VAL A 75 -13.49 -3.02 -2.32
N THR A 76 -13.07 -2.40 -1.22
CA THR A 76 -12.52 -3.11 -0.06
C THR A 76 -13.42 -4.24 0.50
N PRO A 77 -14.76 -4.07 0.62
CA PRO A 77 -15.67 -5.14 1.06
C PRO A 77 -15.73 -6.36 0.14
N SER A 78 -15.38 -6.19 -1.14
CA SER A 78 -15.41 -7.26 -2.15
C SER A 78 -14.12 -8.07 -2.22
N LEU A 79 -13.07 -7.63 -1.53
CA LEU A 79 -11.76 -8.31 -1.51
C LEU A 79 -11.73 -9.44 -0.48
N ASP A 80 -11.00 -10.51 -0.82
CA ASP A 80 -10.91 -11.69 0.03
C ASP A 80 -9.99 -11.44 1.23
N PRO A 81 -10.50 -11.53 2.49
CA PRO A 81 -9.65 -11.54 3.66
C PRO A 81 -8.90 -12.89 3.79
N PRO A 82 -7.81 -12.94 4.56
CA PRO A 82 -7.21 -11.86 5.33
C PRO A 82 -6.46 -10.85 4.45
N PHE A 83 -6.28 -9.64 4.98
CA PHE A 83 -5.52 -8.57 4.34
C PHE A 83 -4.08 -8.55 4.84
N TYR A 84 -3.18 -8.14 3.97
CA TYR A 84 -1.74 -8.08 4.22
C TYR A 84 -1.17 -6.73 3.76
N ALA A 85 -0.34 -6.12 4.59
CA ALA A 85 0.44 -4.93 4.21
C ALA A 85 1.75 -4.92 5.00
N LEU A 86 2.82 -4.30 4.50
CA LEU A 86 3.99 -4.02 5.31
C LEU A 86 3.78 -2.72 6.09
N ASN A 87 4.14 -2.71 7.38
CA ASN A 87 3.93 -1.55 8.25
C ASN A 87 2.45 -1.21 8.45
N CYS A 88 1.61 -2.23 8.65
CA CYS A 88 0.14 -2.14 8.75
C CYS A 88 -0.43 -1.08 9.70
N HIS A 89 0.38 -0.52 10.60
CA HIS A 89 0.03 0.66 11.39
C HIS A 89 -0.19 1.91 10.52
N PHE A 90 0.64 2.13 9.51
CA PHE A 90 0.49 3.24 8.57
C PHE A 90 -0.81 3.10 7.79
N GLU A 91 -1.04 1.94 7.15
CA GLU A 91 -2.21 1.69 6.31
C GLU A 91 -3.46 1.83 7.16
N ARG A 92 -3.49 1.22 8.35
CA ARG A 92 -4.59 1.36 9.29
C ARG A 92 -4.83 2.82 9.68
N GLY A 93 -3.77 3.58 9.92
CA GLY A 93 -3.84 5.01 10.23
C GLY A 93 -4.48 5.80 9.08
N VAL A 94 -4.04 5.59 7.84
CA VAL A 94 -4.61 6.25 6.65
C VAL A 94 -6.07 5.83 6.44
N TYR A 95 -6.40 4.54 6.52
CA TYR A 95 -7.77 4.06 6.41
C TYR A 95 -8.69 4.68 7.47
N LEU A 96 -8.26 4.73 8.74
CA LEU A 96 -9.07 5.29 9.83
C LEU A 96 -9.39 6.78 9.68
N ASN A 97 -8.49 7.55 9.04
CA ASN A 97 -8.63 9.00 8.91
C ASN A 97 -9.14 9.45 7.54
N THR A 98 -9.09 8.57 6.53
CA THR A 98 -9.46 8.90 5.15
C THR A 98 -10.70 8.14 4.68
N CYS A 99 -10.85 6.88 5.08
CA CYS A 99 -11.86 5.96 4.55
C CYS A 99 -12.92 5.63 5.60
N SER A 100 -14.07 5.12 5.16
CA SER A 100 -15.15 4.71 6.06
C SER A 100 -14.96 3.28 6.59
N LEU A 101 -14.15 2.49 5.90
CA LEU A 101 -13.88 1.10 6.25
C LEU A 101 -12.39 0.85 6.41
N VAL A 102 -12.06 0.01 7.39
CA VAL A 102 -10.70 -0.49 7.61
C VAL A 102 -10.70 -1.98 7.28
N PRO A 103 -9.83 -2.45 6.37
CA PRO A 103 -9.72 -3.87 6.05
C PRO A 103 -9.37 -4.70 7.29
N ARG A 104 -10.09 -5.80 7.52
CA ARG A 104 -9.91 -6.68 8.68
C ARG A 104 -10.11 -8.16 8.31
N PRO A 105 -9.30 -9.08 8.88
CA PRO A 105 -8.08 -8.81 9.64
C PRO A 105 -6.95 -8.29 8.73
N LEU A 106 -6.14 -7.33 9.21
CA LEU A 106 -4.97 -6.80 8.51
C LEU A 106 -3.69 -7.22 9.24
N PHE A 107 -2.87 -8.01 8.57
CA PHE A 107 -1.63 -8.58 9.08
C PHE A 107 -0.40 -7.95 8.42
N ASP A 108 0.69 -7.88 9.19
CA ASP A 108 1.96 -7.45 8.65
C ASP A 108 2.63 -8.57 7.85
N VAL A 109 3.01 -8.31 6.59
CA VAL A 109 3.66 -9.32 5.72
C VAL A 109 4.98 -9.84 6.30
N ARG A 110 5.64 -9.06 7.17
CA ARG A 110 6.89 -9.43 7.84
C ARG A 110 6.74 -10.60 8.80
N GLY A 111 5.52 -10.88 9.27
CA GLY A 111 5.28 -11.85 10.34
C GLY A 111 6.06 -11.50 11.61
N MET A 112 6.36 -12.51 12.44
CA MET A 112 7.11 -12.31 13.69
C MET A 112 8.63 -12.30 13.53
N ASN A 113 9.14 -12.74 12.37
CA ASN A 113 10.55 -13.12 12.21
C ASN A 113 11.39 -12.10 11.42
N LEU A 114 10.77 -11.11 10.79
CA LEU A 114 11.48 -10.10 9.99
C LEU A 114 11.35 -8.71 10.62
N LEU A 115 12.49 -8.12 10.96
CA LEU A 115 12.59 -6.75 11.47
C LEU A 115 13.29 -5.85 10.45
N GLY A 116 12.82 -4.61 10.37
CA GLY A 116 13.39 -3.55 9.53
C GLY A 116 12.39 -2.96 8.54
N SER A 117 12.90 -2.07 7.70
CA SER A 117 12.16 -1.46 6.60
C SER A 117 11.99 -2.44 5.44
N LYS A 118 10.99 -2.16 4.59
CA LYS A 118 10.71 -2.90 3.35
C LYS A 118 11.96 -3.16 2.52
N TRP A 119 12.76 -2.12 2.31
CA TRP A 119 13.97 -2.18 1.48
C TRP A 119 15.08 -3.02 2.07
N VAL A 120 15.27 -2.95 3.38
CA VAL A 120 16.24 -3.79 4.08
C VAL A 120 15.83 -5.26 3.99
N ILE A 121 14.55 -5.56 4.21
CA ILE A 121 14.03 -6.92 4.15
C ILE A 121 14.13 -7.47 2.72
N ARG A 122 13.64 -6.72 1.73
CA ARG A 122 13.76 -7.04 0.31
C ARG A 122 15.21 -7.38 -0.08
N GLY A 123 16.16 -6.53 0.30
CA GLY A 123 17.59 -6.75 0.02
C GLY A 123 18.14 -8.02 0.67
N ARG A 124 17.81 -8.27 1.94
CA ARG A 124 18.21 -9.50 2.65
C ARG A 124 17.63 -10.78 2.03
N LEU A 125 16.42 -10.69 1.49
CA LEU A 125 15.72 -11.82 0.87
C LEU A 125 16.05 -12.00 -0.62
N GLY A 126 16.83 -11.10 -1.22
CA GLY A 126 17.14 -11.16 -2.65
C GLY A 126 15.95 -10.85 -3.57
N ILE A 127 14.89 -10.23 -3.06
CA ILE A 127 13.69 -9.87 -3.83
C ILE A 127 14.07 -8.75 -4.82
N PRO A 128 13.62 -8.78 -6.09
CA PRO A 128 13.92 -7.73 -7.05
C PRO A 128 13.22 -6.40 -6.70
N LYS A 129 13.63 -5.32 -7.37
CA LYS A 129 13.03 -3.98 -7.18
C LYS A 129 11.71 -3.79 -7.94
N TYR A 130 11.41 -4.66 -8.91
CA TYR A 130 10.28 -4.51 -9.83
C TYR A 130 10.19 -3.13 -10.49
N ASP A 131 11.34 -2.59 -10.87
CA ASP A 131 11.47 -1.29 -11.56
C ASP A 131 10.89 -0.10 -10.75
N ASP A 132 10.91 -0.18 -9.42
CA ASP A 132 10.54 0.94 -8.54
C ASP A 132 11.39 2.19 -8.85
N PRO A 133 10.77 3.28 -9.34
CA PRO A 133 11.50 4.50 -9.71
C PRO A 133 12.05 5.28 -8.50
N PHE A 134 11.58 4.95 -7.30
CA PHE A 134 11.86 5.72 -6.08
C PHE A 134 12.68 4.93 -5.06
N ASP A 135 13.09 3.71 -5.39
CA ASP A 135 13.78 2.83 -4.43
C ASP A 135 13.04 2.77 -3.08
N GLY A 136 11.70 2.70 -3.21
CA GLY A 136 10.65 2.83 -2.22
C GLY A 136 10.81 3.84 -1.11
N ASP A 137 11.34 4.99 -1.49
CA ASP A 137 11.10 6.24 -0.80
C ASP A 137 9.66 6.74 -1.06
N GLY A 138 8.77 6.46 -0.10
CA GLY A 138 7.38 6.94 -0.13
C GLY A 138 7.27 8.47 -0.02
N TYR A 139 8.26 9.16 0.56
CA TYR A 139 8.28 10.63 0.55
C TYR A 139 8.53 11.16 -0.86
N ARG A 140 9.43 10.53 -1.61
CA ARG A 140 9.62 10.87 -3.03
C ARG A 140 8.36 10.59 -3.85
N CYS A 141 7.67 9.47 -3.61
CA CYS A 141 6.37 9.19 -4.24
C CYS A 141 5.36 10.32 -3.99
N LYS A 142 5.23 10.78 -2.73
CA LYS A 142 4.38 11.92 -2.34
C LYS A 142 4.69 13.18 -3.16
N GLU A 143 5.97 13.55 -3.25
CA GLU A 143 6.39 14.78 -3.94
C GLU A 143 6.22 14.69 -5.47
N GLU A 144 6.45 13.51 -6.06
CA GLU A 144 6.25 13.29 -7.50
C GLU A 144 4.76 13.25 -7.87
N TRP A 145 3.90 12.69 -7.00
CA TRP A 145 2.45 12.73 -7.19
C TRP A 145 1.94 14.18 -7.22
N LYS A 146 2.43 15.04 -6.32
CA LYS A 146 2.06 16.48 -6.29
C LYS A 146 2.47 17.21 -7.58
N LYS A 147 3.49 16.74 -8.29
CA LYS A 147 3.95 17.29 -9.58
C LYS A 147 3.19 16.74 -10.78
N GLY A 148 2.25 15.80 -10.57
CA GLY A 148 1.51 15.14 -11.64
C GLY A 148 2.21 13.92 -12.25
N ASN A 149 3.29 13.42 -11.63
CA ASN A 149 4.05 12.27 -12.13
C ASN A 149 3.41 10.92 -11.74
N TYR A 150 2.09 10.81 -11.93
CA TYR A 150 1.28 9.63 -11.58
C TYR A 150 1.78 8.31 -12.18
N PRO A 151 2.30 8.25 -13.42
CA PRO A 151 2.81 7.00 -13.98
C PRO A 151 3.93 6.36 -13.16
N ASP A 152 4.83 7.16 -12.57
CA ASP A 152 5.93 6.66 -11.75
C ASP A 152 5.47 6.33 -10.33
N CYS A 153 4.53 7.09 -9.76
CA CYS A 153 3.85 6.73 -8.51
C CYS A 153 3.11 5.38 -8.61
N LEU A 154 2.45 5.11 -9.74
CA LEU A 154 1.83 3.81 -10.01
C LEU A 154 2.87 2.69 -10.13
N LYS A 155 4.05 2.94 -10.73
CA LYS A 155 5.14 1.93 -10.76
C LYS A 155 5.67 1.65 -9.35
N HIS A 156 5.83 2.68 -8.53
CA HIS A 156 6.24 2.54 -7.12
C HIS A 156 5.25 1.68 -6.32
N ASN A 157 3.96 2.05 -6.31
CA ASN A 157 2.92 1.27 -5.62
C ASN A 157 2.82 -0.18 -6.13
N ARG A 158 2.99 -0.39 -7.45
CA ARG A 158 3.04 -1.74 -8.04
C ARG A 158 4.23 -2.55 -7.51
N ALA A 159 5.43 -1.97 -7.53
CA ALA A 159 6.62 -2.60 -6.98
C ALA A 159 6.44 -2.92 -5.49
N CYS A 160 5.81 -2.01 -4.74
CA CYS A 160 5.46 -2.18 -3.36
C CYS A 160 4.61 -3.44 -3.11
N LEU A 161 3.53 -3.63 -3.85
CA LEU A 161 2.67 -4.82 -3.75
C LEU A 161 3.42 -6.13 -4.04
N LEU A 162 4.25 -6.14 -5.10
CA LEU A 162 4.98 -7.34 -5.51
C LEU A 162 6.09 -7.71 -4.51
N ILE A 163 6.78 -6.72 -3.94
CA ILE A 163 7.76 -6.94 -2.87
C ILE A 163 7.06 -7.53 -1.64
N GLU A 164 5.90 -7.01 -1.27
CA GLU A 164 5.15 -7.47 -0.10
C GLU A 164 4.60 -8.88 -0.26
N ARG A 165 4.08 -9.22 -1.45
CA ARG A 165 3.78 -10.61 -1.81
C ARG A 165 4.98 -11.50 -1.58
N ASP A 166 6.14 -11.15 -2.13
CA ASP A 166 7.33 -12.00 -2.06
C ASP A 166 7.84 -12.17 -0.63
N ILE A 167 7.76 -11.12 0.19
CA ILE A 167 8.04 -11.20 1.64
C ILE A 167 7.07 -12.18 2.31
N LEU A 168 5.77 -12.07 2.02
CA LEU A 168 4.75 -12.94 2.57
C LEU A 168 4.96 -14.41 2.18
N LEU A 169 5.25 -14.68 0.91
CA LEU A 169 5.54 -16.02 0.40
C LEU A 169 6.78 -16.62 1.08
N HIS A 170 7.85 -15.84 1.22
CA HIS A 170 9.07 -16.28 1.90
C HIS A 170 8.85 -16.64 3.37
N ASN A 171 7.92 -15.95 4.05
CA ASN A 171 7.55 -16.27 5.42
C ASN A 171 6.69 -17.52 5.53
N ARG A 172 5.88 -17.82 4.51
CA ARG A 172 5.01 -19.02 4.49
C ARG A 172 5.76 -20.30 4.11
N THR A 173 6.81 -20.22 3.31
CA THR A 173 7.62 -21.39 2.91
C THR A 173 8.57 -21.89 4.01
N LYS A 174 8.68 -21.16 5.12
CA LYS A 174 9.52 -21.51 6.29
C LYS A 174 8.74 -22.15 7.45
N LEU A 175 7.45 -22.39 7.27
CA LEU A 175 6.60 -23.19 8.17
C LEU A 175 6.52 -24.63 7.65
#